data_AF-A0A7V8WQ90-F1
#
_entry.id   AF-A0A7V8WQ90-F1
#
_cell.length_a   1.000
_cell.length_b   1.000
_cell.length_c   1.000
_cell.angle_alpha   90.00
_cell.angle_beta   90.00
_cell.angle_gamma   90.00
#
_symmetry.space_group_name_H-M   'P 1'
#
loop_
_entity.id
_entity.type
_entity.pdbx_description
1 polymer ?
#
loop_
_entity_poly.entity_id
_entity_poly.type
_entity_poly.pdbx_seq_one_letter_code
_entity_poly.pdbx_strand_id
1 'polypeptide(L)'
;MHIGRYRRLISIVTLLTLFAGHGAVAAQTSATPGASPVASPVASPVAAREPTGPADLDVLFIGAHPDDEAGRLSTYGQWNENHNARVGVITITRGEGGGNAAGTEEGPALGLLREAEERRAVGLAGIERIYNLDKVDYYYTVSAPLTEDVWGYESTLERVVRIVRETTPEVVVTMNPSPTPGNHGHHQMAARLAIAA
;
A
#
# COMPACT_ATOMS: atom_id res chain seq x y z
N MET A 1 -30.37 -45.07 11.94
CA MET A 1 -29.06 -44.60 12.49
C MET A 1 -27.95 -45.25 11.68
N HIS A 2 -27.34 -44.50 10.76
CA HIS A 2 -26.26 -44.97 9.89
C HIS A 2 -25.07 -44.05 10.10
N ILE A 3 -24.02 -44.55 10.76
CA ILE A 3 -22.80 -43.81 11.10
C ILE A 3 -21.80 -44.04 9.96
N GLY A 4 -21.70 -43.07 9.05
CA GLY A 4 -20.70 -43.04 7.99
C GLY A 4 -19.34 -42.60 8.54
N ARG A 5 -18.38 -43.52 8.60
CA ARG A 5 -16.97 -43.24 8.91
C ARG A 5 -16.26 -42.71 7.65
N TYR A 6 -16.02 -41.40 7.57
CA TYR A 6 -15.11 -40.83 6.58
C TYR A 6 -13.66 -40.94 7.09
N ARG A 7 -12.87 -41.83 6.48
CA ARG A 7 -11.41 -41.88 6.63
C ARG A 7 -10.80 -40.80 5.74
N ARG A 8 -10.19 -39.77 6.34
CA ARG A 8 -9.34 -38.81 5.62
C ARG A 8 -7.98 -39.47 5.32
N LEU A 9 -7.66 -39.62 4.05
CA LEU A 9 -6.32 -39.96 3.57
C LEU A 9 -5.48 -38.68 3.56
N ILE A 10 -4.43 -38.64 4.38
CA ILE A 10 -3.41 -37.59 4.37
C ILE A 10 -2.32 -38.08 3.41
N SER A 11 -2.22 -37.46 2.23
CA SER A 11 -1.09 -37.68 1.33
C SER A 11 0.06 -36.76 1.77
N ILE A 12 1.08 -37.34 2.40
CA ILE A 12 2.37 -36.70 2.66
C ILE A 12 3.20 -36.86 1.39
N VAL A 13 3.47 -35.75 0.69
CA VAL A 13 4.45 -35.73 -0.41
C VAL A 13 5.79 -35.31 0.18
N THR A 14 6.68 -36.27 0.36
CA THR A 14 8.08 -36.05 0.71
C THR A 14 8.87 -35.83 -0.58
N LEU A 15 9.33 -34.61 -0.84
CA LEU A 15 10.24 -34.33 -1.95
C LEU A 15 11.68 -34.49 -1.46
N LEU A 16 12.33 -35.55 -1.92
CA LEU A 16 13.75 -35.85 -1.71
C LEU A 16 14.55 -35.22 -2.86
N THR A 17 15.43 -34.26 -2.59
CA THR A 17 16.43 -33.79 -3.55
C THR A 17 17.83 -34.16 -3.06
N LEU A 18 18.50 -35.02 -3.84
CA LEU A 18 19.91 -35.37 -3.67
C LEU A 18 20.80 -34.43 -4.51
N PHE A 19 21.97 -34.13 -3.94
CA PHE A 19 23.06 -33.28 -4.42
C PHE A 19 23.64 -33.63 -5.80
N ALA A 20 24.09 -32.60 -6.54
CA ALA A 20 25.23 -32.71 -7.46
C ALA A 20 25.93 -31.35 -7.71
N GLY A 21 27.23 -31.28 -7.37
CA GLY A 21 28.31 -30.60 -8.11
C GLY A 21 28.23 -29.10 -8.42
N HIS A 22 29.00 -28.29 -7.68
CA HIS A 22 29.39 -26.94 -8.12
C HIS A 22 30.63 -27.04 -9.04
N GLY A 23 30.41 -27.03 -10.35
CA GLY A 23 31.45 -26.76 -11.34
C GLY A 23 31.41 -25.28 -11.73
N ALA A 24 32.53 -24.58 -11.57
CA ALA A 24 32.70 -23.20 -12.02
C ALA A 24 32.68 -23.15 -13.56
N VAL A 25 31.78 -22.35 -14.14
CA VAL A 25 31.73 -22.08 -15.58
C VAL A 25 32.04 -20.60 -15.78
N ALA A 26 33.13 -20.34 -16.51
CA ALA A 26 33.58 -19.01 -16.91
C ALA A 26 32.61 -18.41 -17.94
N ALA A 27 32.13 -17.19 -17.68
CA ALA A 27 31.31 -16.42 -18.61
C ALA A 27 32.17 -15.89 -19.76
N GLN A 28 31.90 -16.35 -20.99
CA GLN A 28 32.40 -15.73 -22.21
C GLN A 28 31.39 -14.68 -22.67
N THR A 29 31.82 -13.43 -22.78
CA THR A 29 31.03 -12.33 -23.33
C THR A 29 31.17 -12.30 -24.85
N SER A 30 30.16 -12.76 -25.57
CA SER A 30 30.00 -12.51 -27.00
C SER A 30 29.03 -11.35 -27.21
N ALA A 31 29.53 -10.24 -27.76
CA ALA A 31 28.72 -9.08 -28.12
C ALA A 31 27.95 -9.35 -29.43
N THR A 32 26.63 -9.30 -29.38
CA THR A 32 25.74 -9.25 -30.55
C THR A 32 25.41 -7.80 -30.92
N PRO A 33 25.44 -7.41 -32.21
CA PRO A 33 25.01 -6.08 -32.64
C PRO A 33 23.49 -6.04 -32.92
N GLY A 34 22.85 -4.96 -32.48
CA GLY A 34 21.64 -4.39 -33.11
C GLY A 34 20.28 -4.89 -32.62
N ALA A 35 19.65 -4.11 -31.73
CA ALA A 35 18.20 -4.01 -31.65
C ALA A 35 17.83 -2.53 -31.54
N SER A 36 17.17 -2.00 -32.57
CA SER A 36 16.55 -0.67 -32.55
C SER A 36 15.45 -0.62 -31.49
N PRO A 37 15.28 0.49 -30.76
CA PRO A 37 14.23 0.57 -29.75
C PRO A 37 12.87 0.61 -30.44
N VAL A 38 12.07 -0.44 -30.26
CA VAL A 38 10.63 -0.38 -30.52
C VAL A 38 10.05 0.54 -29.44
N ALA A 39 9.62 1.73 -29.85
CA ALA A 39 8.93 2.66 -28.98
C ALA A 39 7.70 1.97 -28.38
N SER A 40 7.68 1.82 -27.05
CA SER A 40 6.47 1.46 -26.33
C SER A 40 5.47 2.61 -26.48
N PRO A 41 4.19 2.35 -26.77
CA PRO A 41 3.21 3.41 -26.81
C PRO A 41 3.10 3.99 -25.40
N VAL A 42 3.49 5.26 -25.25
CA VAL A 42 3.24 6.06 -24.05
C VAL A 42 1.73 6.08 -23.88
N ALA A 43 1.23 5.35 -22.89
CA ALA A 43 -0.16 5.42 -22.50
C ALA A 43 -0.48 6.89 -22.20
N SER A 44 -1.49 7.42 -22.88
CA SER A 44 -1.99 8.77 -22.63
C SER A 44 -2.36 8.90 -21.14
N PRO A 45 -2.10 10.04 -20.50
CA PRO A 45 -2.50 10.23 -19.12
C PRO A 45 -4.03 10.13 -19.09
N VAL A 46 -4.55 9.08 -18.45
CA VAL A 46 -5.94 9.05 -18.04
C VAL A 46 -6.09 10.22 -17.08
N ALA A 47 -6.67 11.32 -17.58
CA ALA A 47 -6.96 12.47 -16.74
C ALA A 47 -7.75 11.95 -15.53
N ALA A 48 -7.19 12.13 -14.33
CA ALA A 48 -7.85 11.74 -13.10
C ALA A 48 -9.21 12.44 -13.08
N ARG A 49 -10.27 11.65 -13.24
CA ARG A 49 -11.63 12.15 -13.14
C ARG A 49 -11.89 12.36 -11.67
N GLU A 50 -11.97 13.63 -11.25
CA GLU A 50 -12.36 13.97 -9.89
C GLU A 50 -13.72 13.31 -9.58
N PRO A 51 -13.79 12.46 -8.54
CA PRO A 51 -15.02 11.78 -8.20
C PRO A 51 -16.07 12.81 -7.78
N THR A 52 -17.21 12.83 -8.47
CA THR A 52 -18.33 13.76 -8.22
C THR A 52 -19.46 13.03 -7.50
N GLY A 53 -19.78 13.46 -6.28
CA GLY A 53 -20.85 12.91 -5.44
C GLY A 53 -20.40 12.69 -3.98
N PRO A 54 -21.32 12.51 -3.02
CA PRO A 54 -20.97 12.06 -1.68
C PRO A 54 -20.11 10.81 -1.81
N ALA A 55 -18.94 10.82 -1.18
CA ALA A 55 -17.96 9.77 -1.31
C ALA A 55 -18.36 8.59 -0.43
N ASP A 56 -19.58 8.07 -0.59
CA ASP A 56 -20.04 6.88 0.12
C ASP A 56 -19.09 5.72 -0.22
N LEU A 57 -18.27 5.30 0.72
CA LEU A 57 -17.29 4.22 0.56
C LEU A 57 -17.81 2.97 1.28
N ASP A 58 -17.53 1.79 0.76
CA ASP A 58 -17.76 0.55 1.50
C ASP A 58 -16.57 0.30 2.45
N VAL A 59 -15.35 0.64 1.98
CA VAL A 59 -14.11 0.43 2.72
C VAL A 59 -13.24 1.68 2.67
N LEU A 60 -12.66 2.04 3.81
CA LEU A 60 -11.64 3.09 3.91
C LEU A 60 -10.35 2.51 4.51
N PHE A 61 -9.26 2.52 3.74
CA PHE A 61 -7.94 2.24 4.27
C PHE A 61 -7.31 3.51 4.84
N ILE A 62 -6.69 3.44 6.01
CA ILE A 62 -5.99 4.56 6.64
C ILE A 62 -4.54 4.11 6.93
N GLY A 63 -3.60 4.66 6.18
CA GLY A 63 -2.15 4.39 6.25
C GLY A 63 -1.32 5.65 6.49
N ALA A 64 -0.02 5.47 6.68
CA ALA A 64 0.90 6.58 6.91
C ALA A 64 1.58 7.06 5.63
N HIS A 65 2.05 6.14 4.80
CA HIS A 65 2.88 6.41 3.63
C HIS A 65 2.26 5.85 2.35
N PRO A 66 2.59 6.44 1.17
CA PRO A 66 2.26 5.85 -0.12
C PRO A 66 2.94 4.49 -0.26
N ASP A 67 2.17 3.39 -0.33
CA ASP A 67 2.54 1.95 -0.38
C ASP A 67 1.99 1.09 0.78
N ASP A 68 1.53 1.69 1.88
CA ASP A 68 1.00 0.95 3.04
C ASP A 68 -0.23 0.10 2.69
N GLU A 69 -1.00 0.52 1.68
CA GLU A 69 -2.18 -0.16 1.14
C GLU A 69 -1.83 -1.31 0.19
N ALA A 70 -0.61 -1.34 -0.36
CA ALA A 70 -0.22 -2.20 -1.48
C ALA A 70 -0.49 -3.68 -1.23
N GLY A 71 -0.21 -4.16 -0.01
CA GLY A 71 -0.42 -5.56 0.38
C GLY A 71 -1.88 -6.03 0.35
N ARG A 72 -2.84 -5.11 0.20
CA ARG A 72 -4.28 -5.39 0.18
C ARG A 72 -4.94 -5.08 -1.17
N LEU A 73 -4.20 -4.52 -2.14
CA LEU A 73 -4.77 -4.12 -3.44
C LEU A 73 -5.44 -5.28 -4.19
N SER A 74 -4.91 -6.50 -4.08
CA SER A 74 -5.55 -7.68 -4.68
C SER A 74 -6.90 -8.02 -4.05
N THR A 75 -7.08 -7.73 -2.75
CA THR A 75 -8.35 -7.91 -2.04
C THR A 75 -9.32 -6.82 -2.44
N TYR A 76 -8.89 -5.56 -2.46
CA TYR A 76 -9.73 -4.43 -2.87
C TYR A 76 -10.19 -4.56 -4.32
N GLY A 77 -9.29 -4.95 -5.23
CA GLY A 77 -9.63 -5.20 -6.63
C GLY A 77 -10.66 -6.33 -6.77
N GLN A 78 -10.47 -7.46 -6.06
CA GLN A 78 -11.47 -8.54 -6.07
C GLN A 78 -12.82 -8.11 -5.49
N TRP A 79 -12.84 -7.29 -4.43
CA TRP A 79 -14.10 -6.76 -3.88
C TRP A 79 -14.77 -5.78 -4.85
N ASN A 80 -13.98 -4.96 -5.55
CA ASN A 80 -14.50 -4.09 -6.59
C ASN A 80 -15.11 -4.90 -7.75
N GLU A 81 -14.38 -5.87 -8.32
CA GLU A 81 -14.82 -6.67 -9.45
C GLU A 81 -16.04 -7.56 -9.13
N ASN A 82 -16.06 -8.20 -7.96
CA ASN A 82 -17.09 -9.20 -7.63
C ASN A 82 -18.28 -8.62 -6.86
N HIS A 83 -18.10 -7.49 -6.17
CA HIS A 83 -19.10 -6.93 -5.26
C HIS A 83 -19.38 -5.44 -5.49
N ASN A 84 -18.74 -4.80 -6.48
CA ASN A 84 -18.81 -3.34 -6.71
C ASN A 84 -18.41 -2.52 -5.49
N ALA A 85 -17.56 -3.08 -4.62
CA ALA A 85 -17.10 -2.37 -3.43
C ALA A 85 -16.29 -1.13 -3.84
N ARG A 86 -16.61 0.00 -3.22
CA ARG A 86 -15.93 1.28 -3.36
C ARG A 86 -14.96 1.43 -2.21
N VAL A 87 -13.68 1.41 -2.54
CA VAL A 87 -12.60 1.56 -1.57
C VAL A 87 -11.98 2.96 -1.72
N GLY A 88 -11.66 3.59 -0.60
CA GLY A 88 -10.84 4.80 -0.55
C GLY A 88 -9.63 4.62 0.34
N VAL A 89 -8.68 5.55 0.22
CA VAL A 89 -7.41 5.56 0.95
C VAL A 89 -7.20 6.93 1.59
N ILE A 90 -6.92 6.96 2.89
CA ILE A 90 -6.27 8.08 3.56
C ILE A 90 -4.78 7.75 3.68
N THR A 91 -3.94 8.65 3.22
CA THR A 91 -2.49 8.59 3.39
C THR A 91 -2.06 9.84 4.16
N ILE A 92 -1.50 9.64 5.36
CA ILE A 92 -1.25 10.77 6.27
C ILE A 92 -0.13 11.68 5.74
N THR A 93 0.89 11.09 5.11
CA THR A 93 2.07 11.78 4.59
C THR A 93 2.23 11.55 3.09
N ARG A 94 3.18 12.24 2.45
CA ARG A 94 3.53 11.99 1.04
C ARG A 94 4.74 11.08 0.88
N GLY A 95 5.28 10.54 1.98
CA GLY A 95 6.45 9.66 1.94
C GLY A 95 7.77 10.40 1.65
N GLU A 96 7.82 11.71 1.86
CA GLU A 96 8.95 12.58 1.51
C GLU A 96 10.21 12.38 2.37
N GLY A 97 10.08 11.74 3.53
CA GLY A 97 11.17 11.41 4.45
C GLY A 97 11.86 10.08 4.15
N GLY A 98 11.36 9.35 3.16
CA GLY A 98 11.92 8.08 2.70
C GLY A 98 13.19 8.23 1.86
N GLY A 99 13.94 7.14 1.71
CA GLY A 99 15.05 7.07 0.77
C GLY A 99 14.56 6.86 -0.67
N ASN A 100 15.33 7.36 -1.65
CA ASN A 100 15.06 7.18 -3.07
C ASN A 100 16.18 6.36 -3.73
N ALA A 101 15.90 5.09 -4.03
CA ALA A 101 16.86 4.23 -4.73
C ALA A 101 16.77 4.31 -6.27
N ALA A 102 15.70 4.95 -6.79
CA ALA A 102 15.40 5.02 -8.22
C ALA A 102 15.81 6.35 -8.87
N GLY A 103 16.14 7.37 -8.07
CA GLY A 103 16.43 8.72 -8.54
C GLY A 103 17.14 9.57 -7.49
N THR A 104 17.13 10.88 -7.71
CA THR A 104 17.81 11.87 -6.87
C THR A 104 16.85 12.81 -6.14
N GLU A 105 15.55 12.63 -6.35
CA GLU A 105 14.51 13.39 -5.66
C GLU A 105 14.51 13.03 -4.18
N GLU A 106 14.45 14.06 -3.34
CA GLU A 106 14.36 13.97 -1.88
C GLU A 106 13.34 15.00 -1.37
N GLY A 107 12.84 14.80 -0.15
CA GLY A 107 11.92 15.74 0.48
C GLY A 107 10.67 15.99 -0.39
N PRO A 108 10.15 17.22 -0.45
CA PRO A 108 8.88 17.50 -1.14
C PRO A 108 8.81 17.02 -2.59
N ALA A 109 9.93 17.04 -3.33
CA ALA A 109 9.97 16.53 -4.70
C ALA A 109 9.72 15.01 -4.76
N LEU A 110 10.31 14.26 -3.84
CA LEU A 110 10.06 12.83 -3.69
C LEU A 110 8.61 12.55 -3.27
N GLY A 111 8.06 13.36 -2.37
CA GLY A 111 6.67 13.20 -1.93
C GLY A 111 5.65 13.37 -3.05
N LEU A 112 5.86 14.34 -3.96
CA LEU A 112 5.02 14.51 -5.15
C LEU A 112 5.12 13.32 -6.10
N LEU A 113 6.32 12.78 -6.28
CA LEU A 113 6.55 11.60 -7.10
C LEU A 113 5.83 10.37 -6.51
N ARG A 114 5.94 10.14 -5.20
CA ARG A 114 5.31 9.01 -4.51
C ARG A 114 3.79 9.10 -4.44
N GLU A 115 3.21 10.29 -4.27
CA GLU A 115 1.75 10.44 -4.43
C GLU A 115 1.31 10.01 -5.84
N ALA A 116 2.02 10.44 -6.88
CA ALA A 116 1.69 10.07 -8.24
C ALA A 116 1.83 8.55 -8.48
N GLU A 117 2.79 7.90 -7.82
CA GLU A 117 2.95 6.44 -7.82
C GLU A 117 1.78 5.73 -7.14
N GLU A 118 1.41 6.13 -5.93
CA GLU A 118 0.27 5.57 -5.20
C GLU A 118 -1.02 5.71 -6.01
N ARG A 119 -1.34 6.92 -6.51
CA ARG A 119 -2.55 7.13 -7.32
C ARG A 119 -2.61 6.21 -8.54
N ARG A 120 -1.47 5.94 -9.19
CA ARG A 120 -1.41 4.96 -10.30
C ARG A 120 -1.59 3.53 -9.80
N ALA A 121 -0.93 3.16 -8.71
CA ALA A 121 -0.96 1.80 -8.15
C ALA A 121 -2.35 1.42 -7.66
N VAL A 122 -2.98 2.27 -6.83
CA VAL A 122 -4.31 2.02 -6.28
C VAL A 122 -5.40 2.07 -7.36
N GLY A 123 -5.20 2.87 -8.42
CA GLY A 123 -6.08 2.91 -9.58
C GLY A 123 -6.21 1.56 -10.31
N LEU A 124 -5.17 0.70 -10.25
CA LEU A 124 -5.25 -0.67 -10.79
C LEU A 124 -6.23 -1.56 -10.02
N ALA A 125 -6.55 -1.21 -8.77
CA ALA A 125 -7.57 -1.89 -7.95
C ALA A 125 -8.93 -1.17 -7.99
N GLY A 126 -9.12 -0.20 -8.88
CA GLY A 126 -10.37 0.58 -8.99
C GLY A 126 -10.55 1.66 -7.91
N ILE A 127 -9.47 2.02 -7.20
CA ILE A 127 -9.51 3.04 -6.14
C ILE A 127 -9.26 4.42 -6.74
N GLU A 128 -10.28 5.28 -6.72
CA GLU A 128 -10.20 6.64 -7.25
C GLU A 128 -10.12 7.73 -6.16
N ARG A 129 -10.47 7.38 -4.91
CA ARG A 129 -10.53 8.31 -3.78
C ARG A 129 -9.31 8.16 -2.88
N ILE A 130 -8.34 9.04 -3.07
CA ILE A 130 -7.12 9.14 -2.25
C ILE A 130 -7.13 10.50 -1.55
N TYR A 131 -7.03 10.47 -0.22
CA TYR A 131 -7.01 11.64 0.66
C TYR A 131 -5.64 11.78 1.32
N ASN A 132 -4.78 12.62 0.74
CA ASN A 132 -3.52 12.99 1.36
C ASN A 132 -3.74 14.03 2.46
N LEU A 133 -3.24 13.77 3.68
CA LEU A 133 -3.40 14.71 4.81
C LEU A 133 -2.30 15.77 4.91
N ASP A 134 -1.24 15.63 4.12
CA ASP A 134 -0.09 16.55 4.05
C ASP A 134 0.61 16.75 5.39
N LYS A 135 0.66 15.71 6.24
CA LYS A 135 1.55 15.70 7.41
C LYS A 135 2.96 15.31 6.98
N VAL A 136 3.94 15.83 7.71
CA VAL A 136 5.34 15.62 7.36
C VAL A 136 5.76 14.16 7.60
N ASP A 137 6.32 13.54 6.58
CA ASP A 137 7.17 12.36 6.73
C ASP A 137 8.62 12.84 6.97
N TYR A 138 9.12 12.68 8.18
CA TYR A 138 10.44 13.20 8.55
C TYR A 138 11.54 12.17 8.28
N TYR A 139 11.71 11.20 9.17
CA TYR A 139 12.69 10.14 9.07
C TYR A 139 12.16 8.93 9.82
N TYR A 140 12.75 7.77 9.54
CA TYR A 140 12.35 6.53 10.18
C TYR A 140 12.35 6.66 11.72
N THR A 141 11.23 6.32 12.33
CA THR A 141 11.07 6.29 13.78
C THR A 141 10.30 5.05 14.20
N VAL A 142 10.53 4.59 15.44
CA VAL A 142 9.70 3.57 16.10
C VAL A 142 8.79 4.16 17.18
N SER A 143 8.83 5.49 17.38
CA SER A 143 8.14 6.21 18.45
C SER A 143 6.85 6.86 17.95
N ALA A 144 5.71 6.24 18.24
CA ALA A 144 4.40 6.87 18.00
C ALA A 144 4.20 8.18 18.79
N PRO A 145 4.65 8.34 20.05
CA PRO A 145 4.53 9.63 20.75
C PRO A 145 5.28 10.78 20.08
N LEU A 146 6.43 10.51 19.45
CA LEU A 146 7.13 11.53 18.66
C LEU A 146 6.28 11.92 17.44
N THR A 147 5.71 10.94 16.76
CA THR A 147 4.83 11.18 15.61
C THR A 147 3.59 11.97 16.00
N GLU A 148 2.99 11.67 17.16
CA GLU A 148 1.84 12.38 17.71
C GLU A 148 2.12 13.88 17.89
N ASP A 149 3.29 14.21 18.44
CA ASP A 149 3.75 15.58 18.63
C ASP A 149 4.00 16.28 17.29
N VAL A 150 4.74 15.62 16.39
CA VAL A 150 5.12 16.19 15.08
C VAL A 150 3.89 16.41 14.19
N TRP A 151 2.96 15.46 14.13
CA TRP A 151 1.74 15.61 13.32
C TRP A 151 0.70 16.49 14.02
N GLY A 152 0.74 16.62 15.34
CA GLY A 152 -0.27 17.27 16.15
C GLY A 152 -1.55 16.46 16.18
N TYR A 153 -1.76 15.71 17.27
CA TYR A 153 -2.86 14.75 17.45
C TYR A 153 -4.23 15.30 17.04
N GLU A 154 -4.71 16.34 17.72
CA GLU A 154 -6.06 16.89 17.53
C GLU A 154 -6.31 17.34 16.08
N SER A 155 -5.35 18.08 15.51
CA SER A 155 -5.46 18.58 14.13
C SER A 155 -5.46 17.47 13.08
N THR A 156 -4.79 16.35 13.36
CA THR A 156 -4.72 15.21 12.45
C THR A 156 -5.97 14.35 12.59
N LEU A 157 -6.39 14.09 13.83
CA LEU A 157 -7.61 13.36 14.14
C LEU A 157 -8.84 14.07 13.54
N GLU A 158 -8.93 15.39 13.66
CA GLU A 158 -10.02 16.17 13.06
C GLU A 158 -10.15 15.91 11.56
N ARG A 159 -9.02 15.88 10.82
CA ARG A 159 -9.02 15.61 9.38
C ARG A 159 -9.45 14.18 9.07
N VAL A 160 -8.98 13.20 9.84
CA VAL A 160 -9.37 11.80 9.69
C VAL A 160 -10.87 11.63 9.96
N VAL A 161 -11.37 12.12 11.10
CA VAL A 161 -12.79 12.09 11.48
C VAL A 161 -13.66 12.75 10.41
N ARG A 162 -13.22 13.89 9.87
CA ARG A 162 -13.96 14.57 8.80
C ARG A 162 -14.09 13.68 7.57
N ILE A 163 -13.01 13.07 7.09
CA ILE A 163 -13.06 12.18 5.92
C ILE A 163 -13.92 10.96 6.23
N VAL A 164 -13.77 10.32 7.39
CA VAL A 164 -14.61 9.18 7.81
C VAL A 164 -16.10 9.57 7.80
N ARG A 165 -16.47 10.75 8.29
CA ARG A 165 -17.86 11.22 8.29
C ARG A 165 -18.38 11.65 6.92
N GLU A 166 -17.53 12.22 6.08
CA GLU A 166 -17.88 12.60 4.70
C GLU A 166 -18.04 11.38 3.79
N THR A 167 -17.34 10.29 4.10
CA THR A 167 -17.31 9.06 3.29
C THR A 167 -18.14 7.91 3.84
N THR A 168 -18.53 7.98 5.11
CA THR A 168 -19.39 7.01 5.82
C THR A 168 -19.03 5.53 5.56
N PRO A 169 -17.76 5.10 5.71
CA PRO A 169 -17.37 3.74 5.38
C PRO A 169 -17.97 2.71 6.32
N GLU A 170 -18.41 1.56 5.77
CA GLU A 170 -18.87 0.42 6.58
C GLU A 170 -17.69 -0.28 7.27
N VAL A 171 -16.53 -0.33 6.60
CA VAL A 171 -15.31 -0.98 7.10
C VAL A 171 -14.14 -0.02 7.04
N VAL A 172 -13.44 0.14 8.17
CA VAL A 172 -12.14 0.82 8.22
C VAL A 172 -11.04 -0.21 8.35
N VAL A 173 -10.01 -0.11 7.50
CA VAL A 173 -8.81 -0.95 7.53
C VAL A 173 -7.62 -0.05 7.85
N THR A 174 -6.74 -0.48 8.75
CA THR A 174 -5.55 0.32 9.11
C THR A 174 -4.36 -0.56 9.50
N MET A 175 -3.28 0.09 9.91
CA MET A 175 -2.01 -0.51 10.32
C MET A 175 -2.08 -1.12 11.73
N ASN A 176 -0.99 -1.71 12.20
CA ASN A 176 -0.90 -2.19 13.59
C ASN A 176 -0.57 -1.01 14.54
N PRO A 177 -1.41 -0.71 15.56
CA PRO A 177 -1.15 0.39 16.51
C PRO A 177 -0.06 0.10 17.54
N SER A 178 0.39 -1.16 17.64
CA SER A 178 1.31 -1.63 18.67
C SER A 178 2.77 -1.47 18.26
N PRO A 179 3.68 -1.19 19.20
CA PRO A 179 5.13 -1.11 18.94
C PRO A 179 5.74 -2.51 18.83
N THR A 180 5.38 -3.25 17.79
CA THR A 180 5.98 -4.56 17.49
C THR A 180 7.31 -4.40 16.77
N PRO A 181 8.27 -5.34 16.90
CA PRO A 181 9.53 -5.29 16.17
C PRO A 181 9.32 -5.06 14.66
N GLY A 182 10.04 -4.09 14.09
CA GLY A 182 9.91 -3.70 12.69
C GLY A 182 8.75 -2.76 12.37
N ASN A 183 7.87 -2.43 13.33
CA ASN A 183 6.77 -1.50 13.10
C ASN A 183 7.22 -0.04 13.24
N HIS A 184 6.83 0.79 12.28
CA HIS A 184 7.17 2.21 12.21
C HIS A 184 6.25 3.03 13.13
N GLY A 185 6.79 4.03 13.83
CA GLY A 185 6.03 5.01 14.64
C GLY A 185 4.90 5.72 13.85
N HIS A 186 5.12 6.03 12.57
CA HIS A 186 4.09 6.56 11.68
C HIS A 186 2.93 5.58 11.50
N HIS A 187 3.21 4.28 11.27
CA HIS A 187 2.17 3.26 11.13
C HIS A 187 1.38 3.10 12.44
N GLN A 188 2.09 3.09 13.57
CA GLN A 188 1.47 3.02 14.89
C GLN A 188 0.52 4.21 15.11
N MET A 189 0.95 5.43 14.79
CA MET A 189 0.15 6.63 14.99
C MET A 189 -1.03 6.70 14.01
N ALA A 190 -0.83 6.32 12.73
CA ALA A 190 -1.91 6.22 11.75
C ALA A 190 -3.02 5.28 12.23
N ALA A 191 -2.64 4.10 12.75
CA ALA A 191 -3.60 3.16 13.32
C ALA A 191 -4.31 3.69 14.57
N ARG A 192 -3.61 4.42 15.44
CA ARG A 192 -4.23 5.05 16.62
C ARG A 192 -5.23 6.14 16.24
N LEU A 193 -4.93 6.94 15.23
CA LEU A 193 -5.86 7.94 14.68
C LEU A 193 -7.09 7.26 14.07
N ALA A 194 -6.89 6.19 13.31
CA ALA A 194 -7.98 5.40 12.73
C ALA A 194 -8.88 4.75 13.79
N ILE A 195 -8.33 4.27 14.91
CA ILE A 195 -9.10 3.69 16.02
C ILE A 195 -9.89 4.77 16.79
N ALA A 196 -9.36 5.99 16.87
CA ALA A 196 -9.99 7.09 17.59
C ALA A 196 -11.08 7.82 16.78
N ALA A 197 -11.06 7.71 15.45
CA ALA A 197 -11.97 8.39 14.54
C ALA A 197 -13.36 7.74 14.48
#